data_AF-A0A520B9X0-F1
#
_entry.id   AF-A0A520B9X0-F1
#
_cell.length_a   1.000
_cell.length_b   1.000
_cell.length_c   1.000
_cell.angle_alpha   90.00
_cell.angle_beta   90.00
_cell.angle_gamma   90.00
#
_symmetry.space_group_name_H-M   'P 1'
#
loop_
_entity.id
_entity.type
_entity.pdbx_description
1 polymer ?
#
loop_
_entity_poly.entity_id
_entity_poly.type
_entity_poly.pdbx_seq_one_letter_code
_entity_poly.pdbx_strand_id
1 'polypeptide(L)'
;MNENILNDEVQKYIHEHINADVNKIALAKPLFKNISSAELAGQIAAKKKSIHKLPTWFKTENIYYPALLSIEQCSSEPTAQYKANLARGKSLVDLTSGFGVDSFFFAKKSDHVYSCEINEELASISTHNAKVLGAENIEVLATDGIEFLKNTAQNFGTIYIDPARRNQSNKVFKLKDCTPDVTEHLDLFLSKAERIIIKTAPLLDISAGLTELKNVNEIHIVSVKNECKELLWVIDKGFKGDTKIVCATLNDTLKSFEFYLSDLKLETTIAKTEPKGYLYEPDV
;
A
#
# COMPACT_ATOMS: atom_id res chain seq x y z
N MET A 1 -4.38 20.50 -6.50
CA MET A 1 -3.48 20.18 -7.63
C MET A 1 -3.32 21.40 -8.52
N ASN A 2 -2.10 21.86 -8.80
CA ASN A 2 -1.84 22.98 -9.71
C ASN A 2 -1.63 22.47 -11.14
N GLU A 3 -2.63 22.64 -12.02
CA GLU A 3 -2.55 22.12 -13.40
C GLU A 3 -1.40 22.72 -14.22
N ASN A 4 -0.87 23.89 -13.86
CA ASN A 4 0.26 24.50 -14.58
C ASN A 4 1.52 23.61 -14.53
N ILE A 5 1.66 22.75 -13.51
CA ILE A 5 2.75 21.77 -13.41
C ILE A 5 2.75 20.80 -14.59
N LEU A 6 1.58 20.53 -15.17
CA LEU A 6 1.39 19.58 -16.26
C LEU A 6 1.71 20.18 -17.64
N ASN A 7 2.04 21.48 -17.72
CA ASN A 7 2.47 22.10 -18.98
C ASN A 7 3.76 21.45 -19.50
N ASP A 8 3.86 21.25 -20.82
CA ASP A 8 4.98 20.56 -21.47
C ASP A 8 6.35 21.13 -21.09
N GLU A 9 6.48 22.46 -21.05
CA GLU A 9 7.74 23.14 -20.69
C GLU A 9 8.17 22.83 -19.25
N VAL A 10 7.20 22.68 -18.34
CA VAL A 10 7.44 22.40 -16.92
C VAL A 10 7.79 20.93 -16.74
N GLN A 11 7.06 20.02 -17.39
CA GLN A 11 7.35 18.58 -17.37
C GLN A 11 8.73 18.26 -17.94
N LYS A 12 9.10 18.93 -19.04
CA LYS A 12 10.44 18.86 -19.61
C LYS A 12 11.50 19.34 -18.62
N TYR A 13 11.29 20.49 -17.98
CA TYR A 13 12.22 21.00 -16.97
C TYR A 13 12.38 20.01 -15.81
N ILE A 14 11.28 19.46 -15.28
CA ILE A 14 11.30 18.46 -14.20
C ILE A 14 12.14 17.23 -14.61
N HIS A 15 11.98 16.75 -15.84
CA HIS A 15 12.73 15.59 -16.35
C HIS A 15 14.23 15.89 -16.49
N GLU A 16 14.59 17.01 -17.12
CA GLU A 16 15.99 17.42 -17.35
C GLU A 16 16.74 17.70 -16.03
N HIS A 17 16.02 18.15 -15.00
CA HIS A 17 16.60 18.53 -13.71
C HIS A 17 16.41 17.48 -12.61
N ILE A 18 16.15 16.21 -12.97
CA ILE A 18 15.93 15.14 -11.99
C ILE A 18 17.09 14.95 -10.99
N ASN A 19 18.31 15.30 -11.40
CA ASN A 19 19.52 15.21 -10.58
C ASN A 19 19.98 16.55 -10.00
N ALA A 20 19.22 17.63 -10.22
CA ALA A 20 19.55 18.94 -9.70
C ALA A 20 19.41 19.03 -8.17
N ASP A 21 20.02 20.07 -7.60
CA ASP A 21 19.87 20.41 -6.19
C ASP A 21 18.53 21.11 -5.95
N VAL A 22 17.57 20.36 -5.41
CA VAL A 22 16.20 20.83 -5.17
C VAL A 22 16.15 21.99 -4.17
N ASN A 23 17.12 22.13 -3.26
CA ASN A 23 17.17 23.26 -2.32
C ASN A 23 17.52 24.56 -3.05
N LYS A 24 18.45 24.50 -4.01
CA LYS A 24 18.77 25.65 -4.85
C LYS A 24 17.59 26.06 -5.71
N ILE A 25 16.86 25.09 -6.27
CA ILE A 25 15.63 25.37 -7.03
C ILE A 25 14.60 26.02 -6.13
N ALA A 26 14.33 25.48 -4.93
CA ALA A 26 13.32 26.00 -4.02
C ALA A 26 13.57 27.47 -3.59
N LEU A 27 14.85 27.88 -3.48
CA LEU A 27 15.25 29.24 -3.09
C LEU A 27 15.41 30.20 -4.28
N ALA A 28 15.32 29.72 -5.52
CA ALA A 28 15.44 30.55 -6.72
C ALA A 28 14.18 31.37 -6.99
N LYS A 29 14.28 32.36 -7.88
CA LYS A 29 13.11 33.08 -8.39
C LYS A 29 12.23 32.12 -9.22
N PRO A 30 10.89 32.30 -9.19
CA PRO A 30 9.99 31.49 -10.01
C PRO A 30 10.37 31.55 -11.50
N LEU A 31 10.54 30.38 -12.11
CA LEU A 31 10.90 30.24 -13.53
C LEU A 31 9.66 30.23 -14.43
N PHE A 32 8.55 29.70 -13.93
CA PHE A 32 7.30 29.55 -14.66
C PHE A 32 6.19 30.36 -14.00
N LYS A 33 5.25 30.85 -14.82
CA LYS A 33 4.10 31.60 -14.33
C LYS A 33 3.20 30.67 -13.50
N ASN A 34 2.68 31.17 -12.38
CA ASN A 34 1.76 30.45 -11.48
C ASN A 34 2.32 29.15 -10.85
N ILE A 35 3.65 28.98 -10.85
CA ILE A 35 4.32 27.85 -10.20
C ILE A 35 5.37 28.41 -9.26
N SER A 36 5.29 28.03 -7.98
CA SER A 36 6.32 28.45 -7.03
C SER A 36 7.57 27.59 -7.20
N SER A 37 8.74 28.17 -6.91
CA SER A 37 10.00 27.43 -6.95
C SER A 37 10.02 26.25 -5.97
N ALA A 38 9.34 26.38 -4.83
CA ALA A 38 9.19 25.31 -3.84
C ALA A 38 8.33 24.14 -4.35
N GLU A 39 7.23 24.44 -5.04
CA GLU A 39 6.37 23.43 -5.67
C GLU A 39 7.12 22.67 -6.77
N LEU A 40 7.84 23.40 -7.64
CA LEU A 40 8.67 22.79 -8.69
C LEU A 40 9.76 21.90 -8.10
N ALA A 41 10.45 22.36 -7.05
CA ALA A 41 11.43 21.57 -6.31
C ALA A 41 10.80 20.31 -5.68
N GLY A 42 9.58 20.44 -5.15
CA GLY A 42 8.80 19.32 -4.61
C GLY A 42 8.50 18.25 -5.67
N GLN A 43 8.05 18.65 -6.86
CA GLN A 43 7.81 17.73 -7.98
C GLN A 43 9.08 16.95 -8.35
N ILE A 44 10.22 17.64 -8.48
CA ILE A 44 11.51 17.02 -8.82
C ILE A 44 11.95 16.04 -7.71
N ALA A 45 11.86 16.46 -6.44
CA ALA A 45 12.25 15.63 -5.30
C ALA A 45 11.40 14.35 -5.22
N ALA A 46 10.08 14.48 -5.37
CA ALA A 46 9.15 13.37 -5.32
C ALA A 46 9.34 12.43 -6.53
N LYS A 47 9.49 12.97 -7.75
CA LYS A 47 9.81 12.17 -8.95
C LYS A 47 11.10 11.38 -8.79
N LYS A 48 12.16 12.01 -8.25
CA LYS A 48 13.45 11.36 -8.00
C LYS A 48 13.32 10.22 -6.99
N LYS A 49 12.54 10.39 -5.92
CA LYS A 49 12.31 9.36 -4.92
C LYS A 49 11.55 8.14 -5.50
N SER A 50 10.74 8.37 -6.53
CA SER A 50 9.95 7.33 -7.21
C SER A 50 10.75 6.41 -8.15
N ILE A 51 12.00 6.72 -8.52
CA ILE A 51 12.79 5.97 -9.52
C ILE A 51 12.75 4.44 -9.31
N HIS A 52 13.04 4.00 -8.07
CA HIS A 52 13.11 2.57 -7.74
C HIS A 52 11.84 2.03 -7.11
N LYS A 53 11.06 2.89 -6.43
CA LYS A 53 9.87 2.48 -5.69
C LYS A 53 8.64 2.37 -6.60
N LEU A 54 8.50 3.31 -7.53
CA LEU A 54 7.38 3.50 -8.45
C LEU A 54 7.88 3.69 -9.90
N PRO A 55 8.58 2.69 -10.49
CA PRO A 55 9.14 2.81 -11.83
C PRO A 55 8.10 3.09 -12.93
N THR A 56 6.86 2.63 -12.80
CA THR A 56 5.75 2.94 -13.70
C THR A 56 5.41 4.43 -13.63
N TRP A 57 5.25 5.01 -12.44
CA TRP A 57 5.03 6.45 -12.28
C TRP A 57 6.22 7.25 -12.79
N PHE A 58 7.46 6.84 -12.48
CA PHE A 58 8.67 7.55 -12.88
C PHE A 58 8.82 7.67 -14.41
N LYS A 59 8.48 6.59 -15.14
CA LYS A 59 8.61 6.51 -16.60
C LYS A 59 7.43 7.13 -17.35
N THR A 60 6.29 7.31 -16.69
CA THR A 60 5.09 7.87 -17.32
C THR A 60 5.18 9.38 -17.34
N GLU A 61 4.95 9.97 -18.51
CA GLU A 61 4.88 11.43 -18.66
C GLU A 61 3.60 11.97 -18.00
N ASN A 62 3.58 13.27 -17.66
CA ASN A 62 2.41 13.94 -17.10
C ASN A 62 1.89 13.39 -15.77
N ILE A 63 2.72 12.65 -15.02
CA ILE A 63 2.43 12.32 -13.62
C ILE A 63 2.61 13.57 -12.75
N TYR A 64 1.59 13.88 -11.96
CA TYR A 64 1.69 14.88 -10.89
C TYR A 64 2.15 14.19 -9.61
N TYR A 65 3.26 14.62 -9.03
CA TYR A 65 3.75 14.07 -7.78
C TYR A 65 3.18 14.82 -6.56
N PRO A 66 2.78 14.10 -5.51
CA PRO A 66 2.27 14.70 -4.28
C PRO A 66 3.43 15.20 -3.41
N ALA A 67 3.11 15.65 -2.20
CA ALA A 67 4.12 15.89 -1.18
C ALA A 67 5.02 14.67 -0.98
N LEU A 68 6.31 14.91 -0.67
CA LEU A 68 7.31 13.85 -0.55
C LEU A 68 6.91 12.77 0.47
N LEU A 69 6.23 13.16 1.55
CA LEU A 69 5.72 12.26 2.58
C LEU A 69 4.81 11.16 1.98
N SER A 70 3.91 11.52 1.06
CA SER A 70 3.02 10.56 0.40
C SER A 70 3.78 9.55 -0.47
N ILE A 71 4.87 9.98 -1.12
CA ILE A 71 5.75 9.07 -1.86
C ILE A 71 6.51 8.14 -0.91
N GLU A 72 6.93 8.63 0.25
CA GLU A 72 7.64 7.80 1.25
C GLU A 72 6.72 6.78 1.91
N GLN A 73 5.46 7.13 2.14
CA GLN A 73 4.47 6.30 2.83
C GLN A 73 3.72 5.31 1.93
N CYS A 74 3.57 5.59 0.63
CA CYS A 74 2.84 4.70 -0.27
C CYS A 74 3.48 3.30 -0.38
N SER A 75 2.73 2.31 -0.84
CA SER A 75 3.28 0.99 -1.18
C SER A 75 4.28 1.08 -2.34
N SER A 76 5.20 0.11 -2.41
CA SER A 76 6.03 -0.08 -3.61
C SER A 76 5.27 -0.85 -4.68
N GLU A 77 5.65 -0.74 -5.96
CA GLU A 77 4.99 -1.51 -7.02
C GLU A 77 4.99 -3.03 -6.79
N PRO A 78 6.11 -3.68 -6.38
CA PRO A 78 6.10 -5.11 -6.12
C PRO A 78 5.12 -5.54 -5.03
N THR A 79 5.04 -4.77 -3.93
CA THR A 79 4.13 -5.08 -2.83
C THR A 79 2.68 -4.79 -3.18
N ALA A 80 2.40 -3.72 -3.94
CA ALA A 80 1.06 -3.42 -4.45
C ALA A 80 0.57 -4.51 -5.44
N GLN A 81 1.46 -4.98 -6.32
CA GLN A 81 1.16 -6.07 -7.25
C GLN A 81 0.87 -7.38 -6.50
N TYR A 82 1.62 -7.68 -5.43
CA TYR A 82 1.38 -8.85 -4.61
C TYR A 82 -0.01 -8.81 -3.96
N LYS A 83 -0.37 -7.68 -3.31
CA LYS A 83 -1.70 -7.48 -2.72
C LYS A 83 -2.83 -7.65 -3.73
N ALA A 84 -2.65 -7.15 -4.95
CA ALA A 84 -3.68 -7.26 -5.99
C ALA A 84 -4.04 -8.71 -6.32
N ASN A 85 -3.09 -9.65 -6.20
CA ASN A 85 -3.37 -11.09 -6.40
C ASN A 85 -4.15 -11.72 -5.24
N LEU A 86 -4.24 -11.05 -4.08
CA LEU A 86 -5.04 -11.51 -2.94
C LEU A 86 -6.51 -11.06 -3.04
N ALA A 87 -6.81 -10.07 -3.89
CA ALA A 87 -8.17 -9.58 -4.07
C ALA A 87 -9.09 -10.64 -4.70
N ARG A 88 -10.36 -10.59 -4.33
CA ARG A 88 -11.45 -11.43 -4.85
C ARG A 88 -12.64 -10.58 -5.30
N GLY A 89 -13.40 -11.14 -6.24
CA GLY A 89 -14.62 -10.54 -6.76
C GLY A 89 -14.37 -9.40 -7.76
N LYS A 90 -15.47 -8.81 -8.24
CA LYS A 90 -15.45 -7.83 -9.33
C LYS A 90 -15.26 -6.39 -8.86
N SER A 91 -15.69 -6.08 -7.64
CA SER A 91 -15.59 -4.75 -7.05
C SER A 91 -14.68 -4.78 -5.82
N LEU A 92 -13.83 -3.77 -5.70
CA LEU A 92 -12.97 -3.55 -4.53
C LEU A 92 -13.15 -2.12 -4.02
N VAL A 93 -13.09 -1.94 -2.71
CA VAL A 93 -12.93 -0.62 -2.11
C VAL A 93 -11.62 -0.56 -1.31
N ASP A 94 -10.80 0.44 -1.61
CA ASP A 94 -9.62 0.83 -0.85
C ASP A 94 -10.02 1.99 0.07
N LEU A 95 -10.11 1.72 1.37
CA LEU A 95 -10.63 2.67 2.35
C LEU A 95 -9.63 3.77 2.72
N THR A 96 -8.36 3.61 2.35
CA THR A 96 -7.24 4.45 2.81
C THR A 96 -6.22 4.63 1.67
N SER A 97 -6.70 5.06 0.51
CA SER A 97 -5.97 4.88 -0.76
C SER A 97 -4.70 5.72 -0.90
N GLY A 98 -4.57 6.86 -0.21
CA GLY A 98 -3.37 7.68 -0.26
C GLY A 98 -3.03 8.12 -1.68
N PHE A 99 -1.79 7.86 -2.09
CA PHE A 99 -1.32 8.16 -3.46
C PHE A 99 -1.88 7.19 -4.53
N GLY A 100 -2.73 6.23 -4.15
CA GLY A 100 -3.45 5.37 -5.10
C GLY A 100 -2.61 4.25 -5.72
N VAL A 101 -1.41 3.96 -5.19
CA VAL A 101 -0.54 2.90 -5.74
C VAL A 101 -1.19 1.52 -5.59
N ASP A 102 -1.69 1.16 -4.41
CA ASP A 102 -2.36 -0.12 -4.20
C ASP A 102 -3.64 -0.20 -5.05
N SER A 103 -4.49 0.85 -5.02
CA SER A 103 -5.66 1.00 -5.88
C SER A 103 -5.37 0.79 -7.38
N PHE A 104 -4.25 1.33 -7.90
CA PHE A 104 -3.83 1.12 -9.29
C PHE A 104 -3.54 -0.34 -9.61
N PHE A 105 -2.89 -1.08 -8.71
CA PHE A 105 -2.63 -2.49 -8.94
C PHE A 105 -3.89 -3.34 -8.74
N PHE A 106 -4.77 -3.00 -7.81
CA PHE A 106 -6.09 -3.63 -7.69
C PHE A 106 -6.93 -3.46 -8.96
N ALA A 107 -6.87 -2.30 -9.61
CA ALA A 107 -7.59 -2.02 -10.85
C ALA A 107 -7.18 -2.94 -12.01
N LYS A 108 -6.00 -3.57 -11.94
CA LYS A 108 -5.56 -4.60 -12.91
C LYS A 108 -6.17 -5.98 -12.68
N LYS A 109 -6.85 -6.18 -11.54
CA LYS A 109 -7.38 -7.49 -11.09
C LYS A 109 -8.87 -7.46 -10.77
N SER A 110 -9.45 -6.27 -10.60
CA SER A 110 -10.86 -6.04 -10.31
C SER A 110 -11.52 -5.28 -11.47
N ASP A 111 -12.81 -5.52 -11.70
CA ASP A 111 -13.58 -4.82 -12.73
C ASP A 111 -13.77 -3.34 -12.36
N HIS A 112 -13.94 -3.02 -11.07
CA HIS A 112 -14.07 -1.65 -10.56
C HIS A 112 -13.40 -1.48 -9.18
N VAL A 113 -12.72 -0.35 -8.97
CA VAL A 113 -12.08 0.02 -7.71
C VAL A 113 -12.60 1.36 -7.22
N TYR A 114 -13.15 1.39 -6.01
CA TYR A 114 -13.45 2.63 -5.28
C TYR A 114 -12.26 2.96 -4.39
N SER A 115 -11.71 4.17 -4.53
CA SER A 115 -10.48 4.60 -3.87
C SER A 115 -10.79 5.79 -2.97
N CYS A 116 -10.93 5.58 -1.66
CA CYS A 116 -11.25 6.64 -0.71
C CYS A 116 -9.98 7.34 -0.21
N GLU A 117 -9.93 8.67 -0.29
CA GLU A 117 -8.85 9.51 0.22
C GLU A 117 -9.43 10.77 0.87
N ILE A 118 -9.09 11.02 2.14
CA ILE A 118 -9.66 12.12 2.92
C ILE A 118 -9.08 13.47 2.48
N ASN A 119 -7.82 13.50 2.04
CA ASN A 119 -7.18 14.71 1.57
C ASN A 119 -7.61 15.02 0.12
N GLU A 120 -8.46 16.04 -0.05
CA GLU A 120 -9.00 16.44 -1.36
C GLU A 120 -7.91 16.72 -2.42
N GLU A 121 -6.78 17.32 -2.02
CA GLU A 121 -5.69 17.60 -2.93
C GLU A 121 -5.02 16.30 -3.41
N LEU A 122 -4.75 15.36 -2.51
CA LEU A 122 -4.17 14.07 -2.85
C LEU A 122 -5.15 13.22 -3.67
N ALA A 123 -6.45 13.26 -3.36
CA ALA A 123 -7.50 12.62 -4.14
C ALA A 123 -7.54 13.18 -5.59
N SER A 124 -7.42 14.49 -5.77
CA SER A 124 -7.33 15.13 -7.08
C SER A 124 -6.09 14.67 -7.86
N ILE A 125 -4.93 14.57 -7.21
CA ILE A 125 -3.69 14.06 -7.80
C ILE A 125 -3.83 12.59 -8.21
N SER A 126 -4.36 11.74 -7.33
CA SER A 126 -4.59 10.32 -7.59
C SER A 126 -5.59 10.11 -8.73
N THR A 127 -6.64 10.94 -8.81
CA THR A 127 -7.61 10.94 -9.93
C THR A 127 -6.95 11.23 -11.26
N HIS A 128 -6.13 12.28 -11.32
CA HIS A 128 -5.37 12.64 -12.52
C HIS A 128 -4.42 11.53 -12.94
N ASN A 129 -3.60 11.04 -11.99
CA ASN A 129 -2.61 10.01 -12.25
C ASN A 129 -3.23 8.68 -12.68
N ALA A 130 -4.37 8.27 -12.10
CA ALA A 130 -5.07 7.06 -12.52
C ALA A 130 -5.43 7.11 -14.01
N LYS A 131 -5.94 8.25 -14.50
CA LYS A 131 -6.24 8.46 -15.93
C LYS A 131 -4.98 8.42 -16.80
N VAL A 132 -3.93 9.12 -16.39
CA VAL A 132 -2.63 9.14 -17.10
C VAL A 132 -2.02 7.74 -17.19
N LEU A 133 -2.20 6.90 -16.16
CA LEU A 133 -1.73 5.53 -16.11
C LEU A 133 -2.68 4.52 -16.81
N GLY A 134 -3.79 4.99 -17.40
CA GLY A 134 -4.76 4.16 -18.11
C GLY A 134 -5.66 3.30 -17.21
N ALA A 135 -5.78 3.61 -15.93
CA ALA A 135 -6.65 2.91 -14.99
C ALA A 135 -8.04 3.59 -14.91
N GLU A 136 -8.81 3.42 -15.99
CA GLU A 136 -10.14 4.05 -16.15
C GLU A 136 -11.22 3.48 -15.21
N ASN A 137 -10.98 2.31 -14.63
CA ASN A 137 -11.89 1.62 -13.72
C ASN A 137 -11.65 1.96 -12.24
N ILE A 138 -10.92 3.04 -11.95
CA ILE A 138 -10.75 3.59 -10.60
C ILE A 138 -11.64 4.81 -10.43
N GLU A 139 -12.53 4.74 -9.44
CA GLU A 139 -13.29 5.88 -8.94
C GLU A 139 -12.66 6.39 -7.64
N VAL A 140 -11.96 7.52 -7.74
CA VAL A 140 -11.36 8.16 -6.57
C VAL A 140 -12.39 9.07 -5.90
N LEU A 141 -12.59 8.86 -4.60
CA LEU A 141 -13.56 9.57 -3.78
C LEU A 141 -12.82 10.36 -2.70
N ALA A 142 -12.96 11.69 -2.73
CA ALA A 142 -12.41 12.60 -1.73
C ALA A 142 -13.25 12.54 -0.44
N THR A 143 -13.14 11.45 0.32
CA THR A 143 -14.00 11.15 1.46
C THR A 143 -13.33 10.21 2.45
N ASP A 144 -13.87 10.14 3.66
CA ASP A 144 -13.50 9.14 4.65
C ASP A 144 -14.03 7.76 4.23
N GLY A 145 -13.13 6.77 4.14
CA GLY A 145 -13.49 5.43 3.66
C GLY A 145 -14.50 4.72 4.56
N ILE A 146 -14.45 4.94 5.87
CA ILE A 146 -15.40 4.35 6.82
C ILE A 146 -16.79 4.98 6.63
N GLU A 147 -16.86 6.31 6.49
CA GLU A 147 -18.11 7.00 6.22
C GLU A 147 -18.71 6.62 4.85
N PHE A 148 -17.88 6.50 3.81
CA PHE A 148 -18.32 5.96 2.52
C PHE A 148 -18.93 4.56 2.68
N LEU A 149 -18.24 3.68 3.39
CA LEU A 149 -18.66 2.29 3.58
C LEU A 149 -19.98 2.17 4.36
N LYS A 150 -20.20 3.05 5.36
CA LYS A 150 -21.47 3.10 6.11
C LYS A 150 -22.64 3.53 5.24
N ASN A 151 -22.42 4.47 4.32
CA ASN A 151 -23.48 5.13 3.57
C ASN A 151 -23.79 4.47 2.22
N THR A 152 -22.87 3.69 1.66
CA THR A 152 -23.11 2.97 0.41
C THR A 152 -24.04 1.77 0.60
N ALA A 153 -24.94 1.52 -0.36
CA ALA A 153 -25.73 0.28 -0.43
C ALA A 153 -24.94 -0.89 -1.04
N GLN A 154 -23.78 -0.61 -1.64
CA GLN A 154 -22.98 -1.59 -2.37
C GLN A 154 -22.27 -2.56 -1.42
N ASN A 155 -22.11 -3.80 -1.90
CA ASN A 155 -21.22 -4.79 -1.34
C ASN A 155 -20.02 -4.99 -2.28
N PHE A 156 -18.90 -5.39 -1.70
CA PHE A 156 -17.63 -5.54 -2.41
C PHE A 156 -17.18 -6.98 -2.40
N GLY A 157 -16.47 -7.38 -3.45
CA GLY A 157 -15.71 -8.63 -3.40
C GLY A 157 -14.59 -8.54 -2.36
N THR A 158 -13.92 -7.38 -2.32
CA THR A 158 -12.82 -7.13 -1.40
C THR A 158 -12.91 -5.72 -0.79
N ILE A 159 -12.64 -5.62 0.51
CA ILE A 159 -12.25 -4.37 1.18
C ILE A 159 -10.75 -4.42 1.43
N TYR A 160 -10.04 -3.37 1.08
CA TYR A 160 -8.64 -3.16 1.45
C TYR A 160 -8.51 -1.98 2.41
N ILE A 161 -7.60 -2.11 3.37
CA ILE A 161 -7.29 -1.06 4.33
C ILE A 161 -5.82 -1.11 4.77
N ASP A 162 -5.16 0.05 4.73
CA ASP A 162 -3.81 0.33 5.21
C ASP A 162 -3.90 1.44 6.27
N PRO A 163 -4.32 1.11 7.50
CA PRO A 163 -4.59 2.11 8.50
C PRO A 163 -3.30 2.79 8.95
N ALA A 164 -3.33 4.11 9.01
CA ALA A 164 -2.21 4.93 9.47
C ALA A 164 -1.95 4.72 10.97
N ARG A 165 -0.72 4.97 11.41
CA ARG A 165 -0.41 4.95 12.85
C ARG A 165 -0.99 6.18 13.52
N ARG A 166 -1.74 5.99 14.61
CA ARG A 166 -2.38 7.07 15.37
C ARG A 166 -1.35 8.02 16.02
N ASN A 167 -0.16 7.49 16.37
CA ASN A 167 1.01 8.25 16.81
C ASN A 167 2.28 7.79 16.05
N GLN A 168 2.97 8.71 15.37
CA GLN A 168 4.19 8.38 14.61
C GLN A 168 5.42 8.05 15.48
N SER A 169 5.41 8.43 16.77
CA SER A 169 6.55 8.34 17.69
C SER A 169 6.68 7.00 18.43
N ASN A 170 5.61 6.21 18.55
CA ASN A 170 5.61 4.95 19.28
C ASN A 170 5.66 3.74 18.33
N LYS A 171 6.35 2.68 18.73
CA LYS A 171 6.25 1.38 18.05
C LYS A 171 4.82 0.88 18.18
N VAL A 172 4.14 0.70 17.06
CA VAL A 172 2.78 0.14 17.01
C VAL A 172 2.87 -1.37 17.08
N PHE A 173 2.35 -1.93 18.17
CA PHE A 173 2.30 -3.37 18.40
C PHE A 173 0.88 -3.94 18.32
N LYS A 174 -0.15 -3.08 18.25
CA LYS A 174 -1.57 -3.45 18.29
C LYS A 174 -2.37 -2.75 17.20
N LEU A 175 -3.43 -3.39 16.70
CA LEU A 175 -4.28 -2.82 15.66
C LEU A 175 -5.09 -1.62 16.16
N LYS A 176 -5.39 -1.60 17.46
CA LYS A 176 -6.07 -0.50 18.15
C LYS A 176 -5.28 0.81 18.18
N ASP A 177 -3.99 0.79 17.84
CA ASP A 177 -3.17 2.00 17.75
C ASP A 177 -3.13 2.55 16.31
N CYS A 178 -3.94 2.02 15.41
CA CYS A 178 -4.06 2.46 14.02
C CYS A 178 -5.34 3.28 13.79
N THR A 179 -5.36 4.03 12.69
CA THR A 179 -6.48 4.86 12.24
C THR A 179 -6.74 4.61 10.76
N PRO A 180 -7.95 4.16 10.38
CA PRO A 180 -9.07 3.84 11.28
C PRO A 180 -8.80 2.59 12.14
N ASP A 181 -9.55 2.44 13.24
CA ASP A 181 -9.46 1.26 14.10
C ASP A 181 -10.15 0.08 13.41
N VAL A 182 -9.36 -0.81 12.82
CA VAL A 182 -9.90 -1.97 12.10
C VAL A 182 -10.65 -2.94 13.01
N THR A 183 -10.35 -2.95 14.32
CA THR A 183 -11.00 -3.86 15.27
C THR A 183 -12.42 -3.41 15.59
N GLU A 184 -12.65 -2.09 15.69
CA GLU A 184 -13.98 -1.51 15.91
C GLU A 184 -14.88 -1.61 14.68
N HIS A 185 -14.30 -1.63 13.48
CA HIS A 185 -15.04 -1.65 12.22
C HIS A 185 -15.13 -3.03 11.56
N LEU A 186 -14.56 -4.08 12.16
CA LEU A 186 -14.50 -5.41 11.54
C LEU A 186 -15.89 -5.99 11.18
N ASP A 187 -16.89 -5.78 12.03
CA ASP A 187 -18.27 -6.23 11.77
C ASP A 187 -18.89 -5.50 10.58
N LEU A 188 -18.64 -4.20 10.44
CA LEU A 188 -19.05 -3.43 9.26
C LEU A 188 -18.39 -4.00 8.01
N PHE A 189 -17.07 -4.25 8.05
CA PHE A 189 -16.33 -4.79 6.92
C PHE A 189 -16.88 -6.16 6.48
N LEU A 190 -17.11 -7.08 7.43
CA LEU A 190 -17.66 -8.41 7.16
C LEU A 190 -19.12 -8.36 6.66
N SER A 191 -19.87 -7.33 7.02
CA SER A 191 -21.22 -7.11 6.48
C SER A 191 -21.19 -6.68 5.00
N LYS A 192 -20.12 -6.00 4.58
CA LYS A 192 -19.98 -5.34 3.27
C LYS A 192 -19.09 -6.06 2.26
N ALA A 193 -18.30 -7.04 2.66
CA ALA A 193 -17.44 -7.76 1.73
C ALA A 193 -17.27 -9.25 2.04
N GLU A 194 -16.91 -10.01 0.99
CA GLU A 194 -16.54 -11.43 1.11
C GLU A 194 -15.12 -11.61 1.63
N ARG A 195 -14.21 -10.72 1.24
CA ARG A 195 -12.81 -10.69 1.69
C ARG A 195 -12.42 -9.31 2.21
N ILE A 196 -11.61 -9.28 3.26
CA ILE A 196 -10.97 -8.09 3.79
C ILE A 196 -9.47 -8.32 3.79
N ILE A 197 -8.70 -7.35 3.33
CA ILE A 197 -7.25 -7.34 3.37
C ILE A 197 -6.83 -6.15 4.23
N ILE A 198 -6.24 -6.41 5.38
CA ILE A 198 -5.69 -5.39 6.27
C ILE A 198 -4.17 -5.42 6.11
N LYS A 199 -3.56 -4.31 5.71
CA LYS A 199 -2.11 -4.13 5.75
C LYS A 199 -1.70 -3.60 7.12
N THR A 200 -0.61 -4.13 7.67
CA THR A 200 -0.01 -3.59 8.89
C THR A 200 1.50 -3.49 8.75
N ALA A 201 2.10 -2.72 9.66
CA ALA A 201 3.55 -2.68 9.81
C ALA A 201 4.11 -4.09 10.07
N PRO A 202 5.37 -4.36 9.63
CA PRO A 202 6.02 -5.66 9.80
C PRO A 202 6.28 -6.01 11.27
N LEU A 203 6.23 -5.02 12.17
CA LEU A 203 6.50 -5.17 13.60
C LEU A 203 5.24 -5.49 14.43
N LEU A 204 4.06 -5.59 13.82
CA LEU A 204 2.84 -5.91 14.56
C LEU A 204 2.91 -7.37 15.06
N ASP A 205 2.55 -7.59 16.33
CA ASP A 205 2.61 -8.92 16.92
C ASP A 205 1.49 -9.81 16.34
N ILE A 206 1.88 -10.92 15.69
CA ILE A 206 0.93 -11.82 15.03
C ILE A 206 -0.04 -12.45 16.04
N SER A 207 0.45 -12.84 17.22
CA SER A 207 -0.39 -13.46 18.24
C SER A 207 -1.41 -12.47 18.78
N ALA A 208 -1.00 -11.22 19.05
CA ALA A 208 -1.89 -10.16 19.48
C ALA A 208 -2.92 -9.83 18.39
N GLY A 209 -2.52 -9.70 17.13
CA GLY A 209 -3.44 -9.45 16.02
C GLY A 209 -4.49 -10.56 15.86
N LEU A 210 -4.10 -11.83 16.03
CA LEU A 210 -5.04 -12.97 16.04
C LEU A 210 -6.02 -12.96 17.22
N THR A 211 -5.71 -12.31 18.34
CA THR A 211 -6.67 -12.10 19.43
C THR A 211 -7.63 -10.94 19.19
N GLU A 212 -7.24 -9.98 18.35
CA GLU A 212 -8.01 -8.77 18.03
C GLU A 212 -8.90 -8.94 16.79
N LEU A 213 -8.57 -9.89 15.91
CA LEU A 213 -9.29 -10.18 14.67
C LEU A 213 -10.00 -11.53 14.73
N LYS A 214 -11.07 -11.68 13.94
CA LYS A 214 -11.78 -12.94 13.71
C LYS A 214 -11.80 -13.30 12.23
N ASN A 215 -12.05 -14.57 11.93
CA ASN A 215 -12.15 -15.09 10.56
C ASN A 215 -10.86 -14.90 9.71
N VAL A 216 -9.70 -14.80 10.37
CA VAL A 216 -8.40 -14.68 9.68
C VAL A 216 -8.10 -16.00 8.96
N ASN A 217 -8.19 -15.99 7.63
CA ASN A 217 -7.90 -17.14 6.78
C ASN A 217 -6.39 -17.25 6.53
N GLU A 218 -5.76 -16.15 6.10
CA GLU A 218 -4.34 -16.15 5.75
C GLU A 218 -3.63 -14.93 6.39
N ILE A 219 -2.39 -15.11 6.81
CA ILE A 219 -1.48 -14.02 7.16
C ILE A 219 -0.28 -14.11 6.23
N HIS A 220 -0.07 -13.08 5.42
CA HIS A 220 1.10 -13.02 4.53
C HIS A 220 2.17 -12.13 5.17
N ILE A 221 3.37 -12.67 5.30
CA ILE A 221 4.57 -11.96 5.73
C ILE A 221 5.36 -11.65 4.47
N VAL A 222 5.40 -10.37 4.06
CA VAL A 222 5.91 -9.98 2.75
C VAL A 222 7.23 -9.24 2.92
N SER A 223 8.30 -9.81 2.35
CA SER A 223 9.61 -9.19 2.29
C SER A 223 9.96 -8.72 0.87
N VAL A 224 10.81 -7.70 0.78
CA VAL A 224 11.38 -7.22 -0.48
C VAL A 224 12.87 -7.02 -0.24
N LYS A 225 13.73 -7.71 -1.00
CA LYS A 225 15.20 -7.58 -0.89
C LYS A 225 15.71 -7.75 0.56
N ASN A 226 15.29 -8.83 1.21
CA ASN A 226 15.70 -9.21 2.57
C ASN A 226 15.27 -8.23 3.67
N GLU A 227 14.19 -7.47 3.44
CA GLU A 227 13.55 -6.63 4.46
C GLU A 227 12.05 -6.93 4.50
N CYS A 228 11.53 -7.34 5.66
CA CYS A 228 10.10 -7.53 5.86
C CYS A 228 9.41 -6.16 5.80
N LYS A 229 8.52 -5.99 4.81
CA LYS A 229 7.88 -4.70 4.51
C LYS A 229 6.52 -4.55 5.16
N GLU A 230 5.74 -5.61 5.20
CA GLU A 230 4.35 -5.56 5.61
C GLU A 230 3.83 -6.94 6.01
N LEU A 231 2.88 -6.94 6.94
CA LEU A 231 2.00 -8.07 7.17
C LEU A 231 0.66 -7.78 6.48
N LEU A 232 0.09 -8.80 5.85
CA LEU A 232 -1.24 -8.73 5.24
C LEU A 232 -2.15 -9.75 5.89
N TRP A 233 -3.22 -9.28 6.51
CA TRP A 233 -4.23 -10.09 7.15
C TRP A 233 -5.38 -10.29 6.17
N VAL A 234 -5.56 -11.51 5.71
CA VAL A 234 -6.65 -11.89 4.81
C VAL A 234 -7.75 -12.53 5.63
N ILE A 235 -8.86 -11.81 5.73
CA ILE A 235 -10.05 -12.23 6.47
C ILE A 235 -11.13 -12.58 5.45
N ASP A 236 -11.62 -13.81 5.52
CA ASP A 236 -12.71 -14.27 4.64
C ASP A 236 -13.99 -14.43 5.46
N LYS A 237 -15.09 -13.89 4.96
CA LYS A 237 -16.39 -13.92 5.65
C LYS A 237 -16.80 -15.36 5.98
N GLY A 238 -17.04 -15.61 7.27
CA GLY A 238 -17.48 -16.92 7.75
C GLY A 238 -16.39 -18.00 7.84
N PHE A 239 -15.11 -17.67 7.63
CA PHE A 239 -14.01 -18.62 7.80
C PHE A 239 -13.93 -19.16 9.24
N LYS A 240 -13.77 -20.48 9.39
CA LYS A 240 -13.69 -21.21 10.68
C LYS A 240 -12.54 -22.23 10.73
N GLY A 241 -11.56 -22.11 9.84
CA GLY A 241 -10.43 -23.03 9.75
C GLY A 241 -9.23 -22.59 10.57
N ASP A 242 -8.14 -23.34 10.42
CA ASP A 242 -6.83 -22.95 10.94
C ASP A 242 -6.19 -21.90 10.02
N THR A 243 -5.61 -20.86 10.61
CA THR A 243 -5.01 -19.75 9.86
C THR A 243 -3.75 -20.22 9.16
N LYS A 244 -3.66 -19.96 7.85
CA LYS A 244 -2.47 -20.24 7.06
C LYS A 244 -1.48 -19.07 7.13
N ILE A 245 -0.22 -19.35 7.40
CA ILE A 245 0.88 -18.39 7.32
C ILE A 245 1.56 -18.55 5.96
N VAL A 246 1.76 -17.43 5.26
CA VAL A 246 2.43 -17.39 3.96
C VAL A 246 3.60 -16.42 4.03
N CYS A 247 4.82 -16.94 4.04
CA CYS A 247 6.03 -16.12 3.92
C CYS A 247 6.34 -15.92 2.44
N ALA A 248 6.36 -14.67 1.98
CA ALA A 248 6.56 -14.32 0.58
C ALA A 248 7.73 -13.36 0.40
N THR A 249 8.74 -13.79 -0.34
CA THR A 249 9.92 -12.99 -0.69
C THR A 249 9.80 -12.47 -2.11
N LEU A 250 9.73 -11.15 -2.26
CA LEU A 250 9.64 -10.45 -3.53
C LEU A 250 11.03 -9.98 -3.99
N ASN A 251 11.72 -10.84 -4.73
CA ASN A 251 13.00 -10.54 -5.40
C ASN A 251 12.80 -10.58 -6.94
N ASP A 252 13.79 -11.04 -7.71
CA ASP A 252 13.65 -11.25 -9.17
C ASP A 252 12.54 -12.25 -9.50
N THR A 253 12.31 -13.21 -8.58
CA THR A 253 11.20 -14.16 -8.62
C THR A 253 10.49 -14.17 -7.26
N LEU A 254 9.18 -14.40 -7.26
CA LEU A 254 8.42 -14.69 -6.04
C LEU A 254 8.88 -16.04 -5.48
N LYS A 255 9.34 -16.05 -4.24
CA LYS A 255 9.55 -17.27 -3.44
C LYS A 255 8.51 -17.29 -2.34
N SER A 256 7.94 -18.46 -2.07
CA SER A 256 6.92 -18.61 -1.03
C SER A 256 7.12 -19.88 -0.22
N PHE A 257 6.85 -19.77 1.07
CA PHE A 257 6.74 -20.89 2.00
C PHE A 257 5.43 -20.73 2.77
N GLU A 258 4.66 -21.80 2.91
CA GLU A 258 3.39 -21.77 3.62
C GLU A 258 3.27 -22.92 4.61
N PHE A 259 2.61 -22.64 5.74
CA PHE A 259 2.34 -23.59 6.80
C PHE A 259 1.09 -23.15 7.56
N TYR A 260 0.48 -24.06 8.32
CA TYR A 260 -0.66 -23.72 9.17
C TYR A 260 -0.19 -23.31 10.56
N LEU A 261 -0.91 -22.39 11.20
CA LEU A 261 -0.53 -21.90 12.53
C LEU A 261 -0.46 -23.04 13.56
N SER A 262 -1.29 -24.09 13.42
CA SER A 262 -1.19 -25.27 14.28
C SER A 262 0.11 -26.07 14.13
N ASP A 263 0.81 -25.96 12.99
CA ASP A 263 2.11 -26.63 12.76
C ASP A 263 3.20 -26.10 13.69
N LEU A 264 3.09 -24.86 14.18
CA LEU A 264 4.02 -24.29 15.16
C LEU A 264 3.97 -24.99 16.53
N LYS A 265 2.95 -25.81 16.79
CA LYS A 265 2.82 -26.61 18.02
C LYS A 265 3.56 -27.95 17.93
N LEU A 266 4.13 -28.29 16.77
CA LEU A 266 4.90 -29.50 16.60
C LEU A 266 6.23 -29.43 17.37
N GLU A 267 6.72 -30.58 17.85
CA GLU A 267 7.99 -30.64 18.57
C GLU A 267 9.17 -30.27 17.65
N THR A 268 9.94 -29.26 18.07
CA THR A 268 11.18 -28.89 17.38
C THR A 268 12.25 -29.94 17.62
N THR A 269 12.76 -30.54 16.54
CA THR A 269 13.92 -31.42 16.62
C THR A 269 15.21 -30.61 16.51
N ILE A 270 15.99 -30.58 17.59
CA ILE A 270 17.31 -29.94 17.61
C ILE A 270 18.37 -30.97 17.23
N ALA A 271 19.18 -30.67 16.22
CA ALA A 271 20.30 -31.51 15.81
C ALA A 271 21.31 -31.66 16.96
N LYS A 272 21.67 -32.90 17.31
CA LYS A 272 22.61 -33.21 18.40
C LYS A 272 24.06 -33.41 17.94
N THR A 273 24.30 -33.36 16.64
CA THR A 273 25.59 -33.60 16.01
C THR A 273 26.01 -32.41 15.18
N GLU A 274 27.31 -32.24 14.99
CA GLU A 274 27.86 -31.17 14.16
C GLU A 274 27.36 -31.32 12.70
N PRO A 275 26.84 -30.24 12.08
CA PRO A 275 26.32 -30.29 10.73
C PRO A 275 27.45 -30.54 9.72
N LYS A 276 27.23 -31.48 8.79
CA LYS A 276 28.07 -31.68 7.61
C LYS A 276 27.29 -31.22 6.38
N GLY A 277 27.89 -30.37 5.54
CA GLY A 277 27.29 -29.92 4.29
C GLY A 277 26.99 -28.42 4.25
N TYR A 278 25.78 -28.06 3.81
CA TYR A 278 25.38 -26.69 3.49
C TYR A 278 24.78 -25.95 4.69
N LEU A 279 25.01 -24.64 4.75
CA LEU A 279 24.32 -23.70 5.64
C LEU A 279 23.16 -23.06 4.86
N TYR A 280 21.98 -23.04 5.46
CA TYR A 280 20.80 -22.37 4.91
C TYR A 280 20.47 -21.18 5.79
N GLU A 281 20.41 -19.99 5.20
CA GLU A 281 19.95 -18.77 5.85
C GLU A 281 18.52 -18.48 5.37
N PRO A 282 17.52 -18.48 6.26
CA PRO A 282 16.16 -18.10 5.88
C PRO A 282 16.11 -16.61 5.56
N ASP A 283 15.17 -16.22 4.72
CA ASP A 283 14.81 -14.81 4.56
C ASP A 283 14.15 -14.27 5.83
N VAL A 284 14.10 -12.94 5.95
CA VAL A 284 13.54 -12.20 7.10
C VAL A 284 12.05 -12.39 7.31
#